data_AF-X1R6B2-F1
#
_entry.id   AF-X1R6B2-F1
#
_cell.length_a   1.000
_cell.length_b   1.000
_cell.length_c   1.000
_cell.angle_alpha   90.00
_cell.angle_beta   90.00
_cell.angle_gamma   90.00
#
_symmetry.space_group_name_H-M   'P 1'
#
loop_
_entity.id
_entity.type
_entity.pdbx_description
1 polymer ?
#
loop_
_entity_poly.entity_id
_entity_poly.type
_entity_poly.pdbx_seq_one_letter_code
_entity_poly.pdbx_strand_id
1 'polypeptide(L)'
;LSQKDDKDTILAKAAKFIAANPDLDAYYGNGWSVGVFEGEETIRGPKKERLDAISPNKPVILTSYDGHSIWVNSKALEIAGITKDTPDPEAGVIERDPVTGEPWGTLKEAAMELLPDEKYTLAQLIEGVKAFQALMHSLGYTGIFSATFSAGMDDETSKVFKLLDDKGELKMWVRASKRSYLPRNTCHNTHFPCRRLFRKVEGAWR
;
A
#
# COMPACT_ATOMS: atom_id res chain seq x y z
N LEU A 1 11.75 -3.65 4.93
CA LEU A 1 12.37 -3.43 6.27
C LEU A 1 11.92 -4.56 7.18
N SER A 2 12.45 -4.68 8.40
CA SER A 2 11.98 -5.63 9.41
C SER A 2 11.45 -4.92 10.64
N GLN A 3 10.41 -5.46 11.28
CA GLN A 3 9.89 -4.95 12.55
C GLN A 3 10.97 -4.89 13.66
N LYS A 4 12.02 -5.71 13.52
CA LYS A 4 13.15 -5.78 14.45
C LYS A 4 14.25 -4.76 14.17
N ASP A 5 14.18 -4.03 13.06
CA ASP A 5 15.17 -3.03 12.72
C ASP A 5 14.99 -1.81 13.63
N ASP A 6 16.09 -1.33 14.23
CA ASP A 6 16.10 -0.04 14.93
C ASP A 6 16.05 1.14 13.94
N LYS A 7 15.86 2.35 14.48
CA LYS A 7 15.75 3.59 13.71
C LYS A 7 16.92 3.80 12.74
N ASP A 8 18.15 3.60 13.19
CA ASP A 8 19.34 3.89 12.40
C ASP A 8 19.53 2.82 11.30
N THR A 9 19.21 1.57 11.61
CA THR A 9 19.19 0.47 10.64
C THR A 9 18.15 0.70 9.54
N ILE A 10 16.96 1.21 9.89
CA ILE A 10 15.92 1.56 8.92
C ILE A 10 16.45 2.60 7.94
N LEU A 11 16.99 3.71 8.46
CA LEU A 11 17.52 4.80 7.66
C LEU A 11 18.71 4.35 6.79
N ALA A 12 19.62 3.54 7.33
CA ALA A 12 20.76 3.02 6.58
C ALA A 12 20.33 2.09 5.43
N LYS A 13 19.33 1.22 5.65
CA LYS A 13 18.78 0.34 4.61
C LYS A 13 18.08 1.16 3.52
N ALA A 14 17.29 2.16 3.90
CA ALA A 14 16.62 3.05 2.96
C ALA A 14 17.66 3.83 2.12
N ALA A 15 18.64 4.46 2.77
CA ALA A 15 19.71 5.19 2.10
C ALA A 15 20.51 4.30 1.13
N LYS A 16 20.85 3.07 1.56
CA LYS A 16 21.54 2.10 0.70
C LYS A 16 20.71 1.74 -0.53
N PHE A 17 19.41 1.51 -0.36
CA PHE A 17 18.52 1.18 -1.48
C PHE A 17 18.38 2.35 -2.45
N ILE A 18 18.20 3.56 -1.94
CA ILE A 18 18.07 4.80 -2.73
C ILE A 18 19.36 5.04 -3.54
N ALA A 19 20.52 4.93 -2.90
CA ALA A 19 21.81 5.09 -3.57
C ALA A 19 22.07 4.03 -4.66
N ALA A 20 21.56 2.81 -4.47
CA ALA A 20 21.72 1.73 -5.43
C ALA A 20 20.74 1.81 -6.63
N ASN A 21 19.67 2.62 -6.51
CA ASN A 21 18.62 2.71 -7.52
C ASN A 21 18.30 4.17 -7.90
N PRO A 22 19.30 4.95 -8.33
CA PRO A 22 19.13 6.39 -8.55
C PRO A 22 18.16 6.74 -9.66
N ASP A 23 17.82 5.81 -10.55
CA ASP A 23 16.95 6.04 -11.71
C ASP A 23 15.45 5.90 -11.40
N LEU A 24 15.08 5.40 -10.22
CA LEU A 24 13.67 5.27 -9.83
C LEU A 24 13.05 6.63 -9.56
N ASP A 25 11.81 6.85 -10.01
CA ASP A 25 11.10 8.11 -9.78
C ASP A 25 10.63 8.29 -8.33
N ALA A 26 10.39 7.17 -7.63
CA ALA A 26 9.91 7.11 -6.27
C ALA A 26 10.44 5.86 -5.56
N TYR A 27 10.53 5.92 -4.22
CA TYR A 27 10.98 4.80 -3.41
C TYR A 27 9.89 4.35 -2.44
N TYR A 28 9.50 3.09 -2.55
CA TYR A 28 8.50 2.46 -1.71
C TYR A 28 9.15 1.44 -0.79
N GLY A 29 8.57 1.26 0.40
CA GLY A 29 9.02 0.25 1.33
C GLY A 29 8.02 0.02 2.46
N ASN A 30 8.22 -1.07 3.20
CA ASN A 30 7.33 -1.44 4.29
C ASN A 30 8.10 -2.04 5.47
N GLY A 31 7.46 -2.01 6.66
CA GLY A 31 7.86 -2.84 7.80
C GLY A 31 8.60 -2.10 8.92
N TRP A 32 8.58 -0.77 8.96
CA TRP A 32 9.10 -0.02 10.11
C TRP A 32 8.13 -0.04 11.29
N SER A 33 8.62 0.11 12.51
CA SER A 33 7.81 0.15 13.74
C SER A 33 7.90 1.53 14.39
N VAL A 34 6.79 2.10 14.86
CA VAL A 34 6.81 3.38 15.58
C VAL A 34 7.55 3.29 16.91
N GLY A 35 7.59 2.10 17.52
CA GLY A 35 8.22 1.88 18.83
C GLY A 35 9.74 2.00 18.86
N VAL A 36 10.41 2.16 17.70
CA VAL A 36 11.87 2.38 17.65
C VAL A 36 12.26 3.86 17.62
N PHE A 37 11.26 4.76 17.61
CA PHE A 37 11.46 6.19 17.68
C PHE A 37 11.29 6.68 19.13
N GLU A 38 11.66 7.94 19.38
CA GLU A 38 11.72 8.51 20.73
C GLU A 38 10.97 9.84 20.79
N GLY A 39 10.59 10.28 22.00
CA GLY A 39 9.91 11.56 22.21
C GLY A 39 8.57 11.63 21.46
N GLU A 40 8.26 12.79 20.86
CA GLU A 40 7.00 13.01 20.14
C GLU A 40 6.79 12.05 18.96
N GLU A 41 7.88 11.52 18.37
CA GLU A 41 7.82 10.58 17.25
C GLU A 41 7.24 9.22 17.66
N THR A 42 7.22 8.86 18.95
CA THR A 42 6.53 7.64 19.43
C THR A 42 5.01 7.72 19.27
N ILE A 43 4.45 8.92 19.28
CA ILE A 43 3.00 9.17 19.20
C ILE A 43 2.62 9.56 17.78
N ARG A 44 3.37 10.49 17.18
CA ARG A 44 3.09 11.05 15.85
C ARG A 44 3.68 10.22 14.71
N GLY A 45 4.59 9.29 15.01
CA GLY A 45 5.45 8.69 14.00
C GLY A 45 6.64 9.58 13.63
N PRO A 46 7.50 9.11 12.72
CA PRO A 46 8.78 9.74 12.45
C PRO A 46 8.64 11.02 11.64
N LYS A 47 9.58 11.95 11.85
CA LYS A 47 9.67 13.21 11.13
C LYS A 47 10.10 13.03 9.67
N LYS A 48 9.48 13.77 8.75
CA LYS A 48 9.85 13.80 7.31
C LYS A 48 11.31 14.18 7.09
N GLU A 49 11.89 15.01 7.96
CA GLU A 49 13.25 15.52 7.81
C GLU A 49 14.30 14.40 7.80
N ARG A 50 14.04 13.25 8.45
CA ARG A 50 14.99 12.12 8.39
C ARG A 50 15.02 11.46 7.02
N LEU A 51 13.89 11.44 6.31
CA LEU A 51 13.83 10.96 4.92
C LEU A 51 14.31 12.03 3.94
N ASP A 52 14.06 13.31 4.21
CA ASP A 52 14.60 14.41 3.42
C ASP A 52 16.14 14.39 3.40
N ALA A 53 16.77 14.01 4.52
CA ALA A 53 18.22 13.89 4.61
C ALA A 53 18.82 12.81 3.68
N ILE A 54 18.07 11.75 3.36
CA ILE A 54 18.54 10.65 2.50
C ILE A 54 18.03 10.76 1.06
N SER A 55 16.92 11.45 0.83
CA SER A 55 16.31 11.67 -0.48
C SER A 55 15.56 13.01 -0.51
N PRO A 56 16.26 14.12 -0.78
CA PRO A 56 15.64 15.45 -0.77
C PRO A 56 14.76 15.71 -2.01
N ASN A 57 15.08 15.06 -3.14
CA ASN A 57 14.51 15.42 -4.45
C ASN A 57 13.52 14.37 -5.00
N LYS A 58 13.43 13.20 -4.36
CA LYS A 58 12.58 12.10 -4.83
C LYS A 58 11.70 11.61 -3.69
N PRO A 59 10.41 11.31 -3.96
CA PRO A 59 9.47 10.87 -2.94
C PRO A 59 9.90 9.53 -2.34
N VAL A 60 9.82 9.45 -1.02
CA VAL A 60 10.03 8.21 -0.24
C VAL A 60 8.75 7.95 0.53
N ILE A 61 8.18 6.75 0.38
CA ILE A 61 6.92 6.32 0.98
C ILE A 61 7.14 5.00 1.69
N LEU A 62 7.10 5.01 3.03
CA LEU A 62 7.36 3.83 3.86
C LEU A 62 6.12 3.48 4.70
N THR A 63 5.53 2.32 4.46
CA THR A 63 4.39 1.82 5.26
C THR A 63 4.87 1.15 6.55
N SER A 64 4.18 1.40 7.66
CA SER A 64 4.45 0.77 8.95
C SER A 64 4.23 -0.74 8.88
N TYR A 65 4.80 -1.47 9.83
CA TYR A 65 4.65 -2.93 9.88
C TYR A 65 3.21 -3.37 10.14
N ASP A 66 2.45 -2.58 10.92
CA ASP A 66 1.05 -2.85 11.26
C ASP A 66 0.08 -2.39 10.17
N GLY A 67 0.56 -1.65 9.17
CA GLY A 67 -0.23 -1.17 8.04
C GLY A 67 -1.13 0.03 8.34
N HIS A 68 -1.04 0.63 9.52
CA HIS A 68 -1.91 1.74 9.96
C HIS A 68 -1.26 3.13 9.85
N SER A 69 -0.02 3.21 9.38
CA SER A 69 0.67 4.48 9.16
C SER A 69 1.60 4.44 7.96
N ILE A 70 1.78 5.58 7.31
CA ILE A 70 2.82 5.79 6.29
C ILE A 70 3.70 6.95 6.72
N TRP A 71 5.00 6.74 6.59
CA TRP A 71 6.03 7.76 6.77
C TRP A 71 6.56 8.22 5.41
N VAL A 72 6.52 9.53 5.18
CA VAL A 72 6.87 10.17 3.93
C VAL A 72 7.81 11.34 4.11
N ASN A 73 8.59 11.65 3.06
CA ASN A 73 9.43 12.84 3.00
C ASN A 73 8.66 14.06 2.46
N SER A 74 9.29 15.24 2.50
CA SER A 74 8.69 16.49 2.02
C SER A 74 8.29 16.41 0.54
N LYS A 75 9.09 15.71 -0.29
CA LYS A 75 8.79 15.58 -1.72
C LYS A 75 7.53 14.78 -2.01
N ALA A 76 7.26 13.72 -1.24
CA ALA A 76 6.04 12.92 -1.36
C ALA A 76 4.80 13.73 -0.96
N LEU A 77 4.89 14.54 0.11
CA LEU A 77 3.81 15.45 0.52
C LEU A 77 3.51 16.50 -0.55
N GLU A 78 4.55 17.08 -1.16
CA GLU A 78 4.44 18.05 -2.26
C GLU A 78 3.70 17.46 -3.46
N ILE A 79 4.09 16.27 -3.91
CA ILE A 79 3.47 15.58 -5.05
C ILE A 79 2.00 15.22 -4.76
N ALA A 80 1.69 14.86 -3.52
CA ALA A 80 0.33 14.58 -3.08
C ALA A 80 -0.52 15.86 -2.85
N GLY A 81 0.08 17.05 -2.92
CA GLY A 81 -0.61 18.31 -2.65
C GLY A 81 -1.05 18.47 -1.18
N ILE A 82 -0.39 17.78 -0.25
CA ILE A 82 -0.71 17.84 1.17
C ILE A 82 0.01 19.04 1.78
N THR A 83 -0.77 19.99 2.30
CA THR A 83 -0.29 21.22 2.95
C THR A 83 -0.84 21.31 4.37
N LYS A 84 -0.43 22.34 5.11
CA LYS A 84 -1.00 22.68 6.42
C LYS A 84 -2.53 22.87 6.39
N ASP A 85 -3.06 23.30 5.24
CA ASP A 85 -4.48 23.63 5.05
C ASP A 85 -5.29 22.43 4.53
N THR A 86 -4.64 21.32 4.16
CA THR A 86 -5.33 20.08 3.79
C THR A 86 -6.09 19.56 5.01
N PRO A 87 -7.42 19.34 4.93
CA PRO A 87 -8.17 18.78 6.05
C PRO A 87 -7.84 17.30 6.26
N ASP A 88 -7.98 16.83 7.49
CA ASP A 88 -7.94 15.39 7.77
C ASP A 88 -9.18 14.70 7.16
N PRO A 89 -9.02 13.56 6.46
CA PRO A 89 -10.15 12.81 5.94
C PRO A 89 -10.93 12.11 7.06
N GLU A 90 -12.16 11.69 6.76
CA GLU A 90 -12.95 10.89 7.69
C GLU A 90 -12.19 9.60 8.05
N ALA A 91 -12.02 9.33 9.35
CA ALA A 91 -11.25 8.21 9.87
C ALA A 91 -9.76 8.19 9.44
N GLY A 92 -9.15 9.36 9.23
CA GLY A 92 -7.72 9.50 8.99
C GLY A 92 -7.13 10.71 9.67
N VAL A 93 -5.81 10.72 9.86
CA VAL A 93 -5.09 11.85 10.49
C VAL A 93 -3.83 12.14 9.70
N ILE A 94 -3.63 13.40 9.30
CA ILE A 94 -2.35 13.92 8.85
C ILE A 94 -1.63 14.45 10.10
N GLU A 95 -0.50 13.86 10.49
CA GLU A 95 0.24 14.40 11.62
C GLU A 95 0.86 15.74 11.25
N ARG A 96 0.78 16.72 12.15
CA ARG A 96 1.27 18.09 11.95
C ARG A 96 2.18 18.50 13.08
N ASP A 97 3.16 19.33 12.76
CA ASP A 97 3.99 20.00 13.75
C ASP A 97 3.12 20.95 14.60
N PRO A 98 3.17 20.84 15.94
CA PRO A 98 2.26 21.59 16.82
C PRO A 98 2.56 23.09 16.86
N VAL A 99 3.74 23.53 16.41
CA VAL A 99 4.15 24.94 16.42
C VAL A 99 3.81 25.61 15.10
N THR A 100 4.13 24.93 13.99
CA THR A 100 4.02 25.51 12.64
C THR A 100 2.73 25.13 11.91
N GLY A 101 2.10 24.02 12.29
CA GLY A 101 0.96 23.43 11.58
C GLY A 101 1.36 22.72 10.27
N GLU A 102 2.64 22.70 9.91
CA GLU A 102 3.11 22.03 8.71
C GLU A 102 2.97 20.50 8.85
N PRO A 103 2.69 19.76 7.75
CA PRO A 103 2.65 18.31 7.78
C PRO A 103 3.97 17.71 8.30
N TRP A 104 3.87 16.81 9.28
CA TRP A 104 4.98 16.20 10.02
C TRP A 104 5.75 15.15 9.21
N GLY A 105 5.06 14.49 8.27
CA GLY A 105 5.59 13.36 7.52
C GLY A 105 4.94 12.02 7.82
N THR A 106 4.02 11.93 8.79
CA THR A 106 3.27 10.70 9.06
C THR A 106 1.80 10.88 8.72
N LEU A 107 1.24 9.93 7.98
CA LEU A 107 -0.18 9.84 7.66
C LEU A 107 -0.75 8.57 8.29
N LYS A 108 -1.93 8.63 8.89
CA LYS A 108 -2.57 7.51 9.59
C LYS A 108 -3.93 7.18 8.99
N GLU A 109 -4.23 5.89 8.92
CA GLU A 109 -5.52 5.35 8.47
C GLU A 109 -5.94 5.95 7.10
N ALA A 110 -7.15 6.51 6.97
CA ALA A 110 -7.65 7.04 5.70
C ALA A 110 -6.80 8.19 5.12
N ALA A 111 -5.95 8.86 5.91
CA ALA A 111 -5.04 9.88 5.41
C ALA A 111 -3.94 9.29 4.51
N MET A 112 -3.64 7.99 4.65
CA MET A 112 -2.71 7.28 3.77
C MET A 112 -3.20 7.25 2.32
N GLU A 113 -4.52 7.24 2.10
CA GLU A 113 -5.15 7.22 0.77
C GLU A 113 -5.03 8.57 0.03
N LEU A 114 -4.53 9.62 0.68
CA LEU A 114 -4.21 10.90 0.02
C LEU A 114 -2.95 10.82 -0.83
N LEU A 115 -2.08 9.84 -0.57
CA LEU A 115 -0.91 9.59 -1.40
C LEU A 115 -1.31 8.91 -2.71
N PRO A 116 -0.61 9.19 -3.81
CA PRO A 116 -0.86 8.47 -5.06
C PRO A 116 -0.52 6.98 -4.90
N ASP A 117 -1.33 6.13 -5.54
CA ASP A 117 -1.05 4.69 -5.62
C ASP A 117 0.32 4.43 -6.26
N GLU A 118 1.01 3.41 -5.74
CA GLU A 118 2.21 2.89 -6.38
C GLU A 118 1.86 2.32 -7.76
N LYS A 119 2.59 2.77 -8.79
CA LYS A 119 2.34 2.38 -10.17
C LYS A 119 3.36 1.34 -10.62
N TYR A 120 2.85 0.20 -11.06
CA TYR A 120 3.65 -0.85 -11.67
C TYR A 120 3.34 -0.98 -13.16
N THR A 121 4.38 -1.16 -13.96
CA THR A 121 4.21 -1.56 -15.36
C THR A 121 3.68 -2.99 -15.45
N LEU A 122 3.04 -3.33 -16.56
CA LEU A 122 2.58 -4.70 -16.81
C LEU A 122 3.72 -5.73 -16.70
N ALA A 123 4.93 -5.36 -17.16
CA ALA A 123 6.11 -6.22 -17.06
C ALA A 123 6.48 -6.50 -15.59
N GLN A 124 6.51 -5.48 -14.75
CA GLN A 124 6.79 -5.63 -13.31
C GLN A 124 5.72 -6.48 -12.61
N LEU A 125 4.44 -6.29 -12.95
CA LEU A 125 3.36 -7.13 -12.38
C LEU A 125 3.50 -8.60 -12.80
N ILE A 126 3.84 -8.87 -14.06
CA ILE A 126 4.11 -10.24 -14.55
C ILE A 126 5.28 -10.87 -13.79
N GLU A 127 6.39 -10.13 -13.64
CA GLU A 127 7.55 -10.60 -12.89
C GLU A 127 7.21 -10.86 -11.42
N GLY A 128 6.45 -9.95 -10.79
CA GLY A 128 5.98 -10.09 -9.42
C GLY A 128 5.13 -11.35 -9.21
N VAL A 129 4.15 -11.60 -10.09
CA VAL A 129 3.31 -12.81 -10.01
C VAL A 129 4.13 -14.08 -10.25
N LYS A 130 5.08 -14.08 -11.19
CA LYS A 130 5.98 -15.22 -11.42
C LYS A 130 6.88 -15.50 -10.21
N ALA A 131 7.45 -14.46 -9.62
CA ALA A 131 8.27 -14.58 -8.42
C ALA A 131 7.46 -15.09 -7.22
N PHE A 132 6.25 -14.57 -7.03
CA PHE A 132 5.33 -15.04 -6.01
C PHE A 132 5.01 -16.53 -6.18
N GLN A 133 4.62 -16.95 -7.39
CA GLN A 133 4.35 -18.37 -7.67
C GLN A 133 5.57 -19.25 -7.40
N ALA A 134 6.77 -18.84 -7.85
CA ALA A 134 7.99 -19.59 -7.62
C ALA A 134 8.30 -19.75 -6.13
N LEU A 135 8.12 -18.67 -5.34
CA LEU A 135 8.24 -18.71 -3.90
C LEU A 135 7.23 -19.67 -3.26
N MET A 136 5.95 -19.57 -3.62
CA MET A 136 4.89 -20.42 -3.07
C MET A 136 5.15 -21.91 -3.40
N HIS A 137 5.58 -22.22 -4.62
CA HIS A 137 5.97 -23.57 -5.00
C HIS A 137 7.19 -24.08 -4.24
N SER A 138 8.19 -23.24 -4.00
CA SER A 138 9.37 -23.61 -3.20
C SER A 138 9.00 -24.00 -1.77
N LEU A 139 7.87 -23.49 -1.28
CA LEU A 139 7.30 -23.79 0.03
C LEU A 139 6.23 -24.90 -0.01
N GLY A 140 5.96 -25.49 -1.18
CA GLY A 140 4.99 -26.57 -1.37
C GLY A 140 3.52 -26.12 -1.51
N TYR A 141 3.25 -24.81 -1.56
CA TYR A 141 1.89 -24.29 -1.79
C TYR A 141 1.53 -24.36 -3.26
N THR A 142 0.47 -25.09 -3.59
CA THR A 142 -0.02 -25.23 -4.97
C THR A 142 -1.21 -24.34 -5.29
N GLY A 143 -1.78 -23.66 -4.30
CA GLY A 143 -2.92 -22.77 -4.51
C GLY A 143 -3.07 -21.70 -3.43
N ILE A 144 -3.76 -20.62 -3.78
CA ILE A 144 -4.04 -19.48 -2.91
C ILE A 144 -5.52 -19.10 -2.97
N PHE A 145 -5.98 -18.53 -1.86
CA PHE A 145 -7.25 -17.82 -1.79
C PHE A 145 -6.99 -16.40 -1.31
N SER A 146 -7.20 -15.41 -2.17
CA SER A 146 -7.16 -14.00 -1.76
C SER A 146 -8.50 -13.59 -1.16
N ALA A 147 -8.50 -13.36 0.16
CA ALA A 147 -9.71 -13.00 0.91
C ALA A 147 -10.14 -11.56 0.68
N THR A 148 -9.24 -10.67 0.26
CA THR A 148 -9.50 -9.26 -0.01
C THR A 148 -8.86 -8.84 -1.33
N PHE A 149 -9.54 -7.96 -2.06
CA PHE A 149 -9.09 -7.48 -3.37
C PHE A 149 -7.95 -6.43 -3.28
N SER A 150 -7.55 -6.03 -2.08
CA SER A 150 -6.64 -4.90 -1.84
C SER A 150 -5.21 -5.29 -1.44
N ALA A 151 -4.92 -6.60 -1.29
CA ALA A 151 -3.59 -7.10 -0.89
C ALA A 151 -2.93 -7.90 -2.04
N GLY A 152 -2.55 -7.21 -3.11
CA GLY A 152 -1.89 -7.83 -4.27
C GLY A 152 -2.82 -8.61 -5.20
N MET A 153 -4.11 -8.30 -5.18
CA MET A 153 -5.13 -8.89 -6.07
C MET A 153 -6.09 -7.80 -6.57
N ASP A 154 -5.54 -6.65 -6.97
CA ASP A 154 -6.31 -5.57 -7.58
C ASP A 154 -6.73 -5.90 -9.03
N ASP A 155 -7.37 -4.96 -9.72
CA ASP A 155 -7.88 -5.19 -11.08
C ASP A 155 -6.76 -5.44 -12.09
N GLU A 156 -5.62 -4.77 -11.96
CA GLU A 156 -4.48 -4.95 -12.87
C GLU A 156 -3.76 -6.27 -12.61
N THR A 157 -3.50 -6.61 -11.35
CA THR A 157 -2.86 -7.88 -10.97
C THR A 157 -3.75 -9.08 -11.30
N SER A 158 -5.07 -8.95 -11.13
CA SER A 158 -6.04 -9.99 -11.55
C SER A 158 -5.97 -10.26 -13.06
N LYS A 159 -5.79 -9.23 -13.89
CA LYS A 159 -5.57 -9.40 -15.34
C LYS A 159 -4.26 -10.13 -15.63
N VAL A 160 -3.22 -9.92 -14.82
CA VAL A 160 -1.94 -10.65 -14.97
C VAL A 160 -2.09 -12.13 -14.65
N PHE A 161 -2.79 -12.50 -13.58
CA PHE A 161 -3.10 -13.91 -13.30
C PHE A 161 -3.84 -14.55 -14.48
N LYS A 162 -4.87 -13.87 -15.02
CA LYS A 162 -5.62 -14.33 -16.20
C LYS A 162 -4.73 -14.45 -17.44
N LEU A 163 -3.84 -13.49 -17.68
CA LEU A 163 -2.90 -13.51 -18.80
C LEU A 163 -1.95 -14.70 -18.73
N LEU A 164 -1.43 -15.01 -17.53
CA LEU A 164 -0.53 -16.15 -17.33
C LEU A 164 -1.28 -17.49 -17.47
N ASP A 165 -2.53 -17.55 -17.03
CA ASP A 165 -3.41 -18.71 -17.22
C ASP A 165 -3.67 -18.97 -18.71
N ASP A 166 -4.05 -17.94 -19.47
CA ASP A 166 -4.30 -18.04 -20.91
C ASP A 166 -3.06 -18.52 -21.71
N LYS A 167 -1.86 -18.23 -21.21
CA LYS A 167 -0.58 -18.69 -21.76
C LYS A 167 -0.14 -20.06 -21.24
N GLY A 168 -0.86 -20.64 -20.29
CA GLY A 168 -0.47 -21.85 -19.59
C GLY A 168 0.80 -21.67 -18.72
N GLU A 169 1.15 -20.45 -18.36
CA GLU A 169 2.31 -20.09 -17.52
C GLU A 169 1.93 -19.98 -16.03
N LEU A 170 0.64 -19.85 -15.71
CA LEU A 170 0.14 -19.99 -14.34
C LEU A 170 0.11 -21.47 -13.97
N LYS A 171 0.85 -21.81 -12.91
CA LYS A 171 1.10 -23.17 -12.44
C LYS A 171 0.56 -23.40 -11.02
N MET A 172 -0.23 -22.46 -10.50
CA MET A 172 -0.88 -22.54 -9.20
C MET A 172 -2.37 -22.23 -9.29
N TRP A 173 -3.18 -22.80 -8.40
CA TRP A 173 -4.61 -22.54 -8.30
C TRP A 173 -4.86 -21.18 -7.65
N VAL A 174 -5.54 -20.26 -8.34
CA VAL A 174 -5.83 -18.93 -7.79
C VAL A 174 -7.34 -18.76 -7.63
N ARG A 175 -7.77 -18.55 -6.38
CA ARG A 175 -9.14 -18.13 -6.06
C ARG A 175 -9.09 -16.77 -5.38
N ALA A 176 -10.08 -15.94 -5.64
CA ALA A 176 -10.18 -14.62 -5.01
C ALA A 176 -11.63 -14.28 -4.71
N SER A 177 -11.84 -13.48 -3.66
CA SER A 177 -13.10 -12.75 -3.48
C SER A 177 -12.96 -11.36 -4.06
N LYS A 178 -14.00 -10.88 -4.75
CA LYS A 178 -14.08 -9.47 -5.20
C LYS A 178 -15.21 -8.80 -4.45
N ARG A 179 -14.89 -7.74 -3.72
CA ARG A 179 -15.91 -6.89 -3.10
C ARG A 179 -16.61 -6.11 -4.21
N SER A 180 -17.88 -6.42 -4.46
CA SER A 180 -18.72 -5.66 -5.38
C SER A 180 -19.40 -4.55 -4.59
N TYR A 181 -18.99 -3.30 -4.80
CA TYR A 181 -19.72 -2.16 -4.24
C TYR A 181 -20.99 -1.93 -5.06
N LEU A 182 -22.15 -2.12 -4.43
CA LEU A 182 -23.40 -1.57 -4.96
C LEU A 182 -23.40 -0.06 -4.66
N PRO A 183 -23.87 0.79 -5.59
CA PRO A 183 -24.00 2.22 -5.32
C PRO A 183 -24.81 2.45 -4.04
N ARG A 184 -24.34 3.31 -3.12
CA ARG A 184 -24.98 3.56 -1.81
C ARG A 184 -26.46 4.00 -1.89
N ASN A 185 -26.97 4.33 -3.08
CA ASN A 185 -28.32 4.83 -3.30
C ASN A 185 -29.35 3.76 -3.74
N THR A 186 -29.01 2.48 -3.91
CA THR A 186 -29.99 1.48 -4.38
C THR A 186 -31.03 1.02 -3.33
N CYS A 187 -30.89 1.40 -2.06
CA CYS A 187 -31.76 0.88 -0.98
C CYS A 187 -32.53 1.95 -0.17
N HIS A 188 -32.63 3.20 -0.63
CA HIS A 188 -33.27 4.26 0.16
C HIS A 188 -34.74 4.54 -0.14
N ASN A 189 -35.43 3.82 -1.05
CA ASN A 189 -36.83 4.19 -1.33
C ASN A 189 -37.78 3.15 -1.92
N THR A 190 -37.82 1.89 -1.42
CA THR A 190 -38.99 1.03 -1.70
C THR A 190 -39.38 0.17 -0.50
N HIS A 191 -40.65 0.25 -0.12
CA HIS A 191 -41.32 -0.56 0.92
C HIS A 191 -41.52 -2.03 0.48
N PHE A 192 -40.48 -2.73 0.00
CA PHE A 192 -40.53 -4.18 -0.28
C PHE A 192 -39.18 -4.86 0.00
N PRO A 193 -39.16 -6.13 0.47
CA PRO A 193 -37.98 -6.73 1.04
C PRO A 193 -36.93 -7.12 -0.02
N CYS A 194 -35.69 -6.66 0.20
CA CYS A 194 -34.48 -7.09 -0.49
C CYS A 194 -34.27 -8.61 -0.38
N ARG A 195 -34.87 -9.40 -1.29
CA ARG A 195 -34.65 -10.87 -1.33
C ARG A 195 -34.18 -11.42 -2.67
N ARG A 196 -33.76 -10.59 -3.62
CA ARG A 196 -33.39 -11.11 -4.95
C ARG A 196 -32.31 -10.30 -5.68
N LEU A 197 -31.12 -10.18 -5.10
CA LEU A 197 -29.94 -9.66 -5.80
C LEU A 197 -28.64 -10.41 -5.42
N PHE A 198 -28.73 -11.73 -5.21
CA PHE A 198 -27.56 -12.60 -5.37
C PHE A 198 -27.62 -13.19 -6.78
N ARG A 199 -27.14 -12.44 -7.79
CA ARG A 199 -26.69 -13.07 -9.03
C ARG A 199 -25.35 -13.73 -8.70
N LYS A 200 -25.27 -15.05 -8.86
CA LYS A 200 -24.04 -15.84 -8.87
C LYS A 200 -22.93 -15.06 -9.60
N VAL A 201 -21.85 -14.73 -8.91
CA VAL A 201 -20.55 -14.53 -9.55
C VAL A 201 -19.87 -15.89 -9.53
N GLU A 202 -20.22 -16.74 -10.49
CA GLU A 202 -19.42 -17.94 -10.77
C GLU A 202 -18.24 -17.53 -11.64
N GLY A 203 -17.07 -17.53 -11.02
CA GLY A 203 -15.77 -17.39 -11.68
C GLY A 203 -14.77 -18.27 -10.95
N ALA A 204 -15.08 -19.56 -10.85
CA ALA A 204 -14.06 -20.56 -10.52
C ALA A 204 -13.25 -20.80 -11.79
N TRP A 205 -12.09 -20.16 -11.88
CA TRP A 205 -11.12 -20.44 -12.92
C TRP A 205 -10.45 -21.78 -12.58
N ARG A 206 -10.36 -22.65 -13.60
CA ARG A 206 -9.91 -24.05 -13.49
C ARG A 206 -8.41 -24.15 -13.31
#